data_AF-A0A7J4K9L5-F1
#
_entry.id   AF-A0A7J4K9L5-F1
#
_cell.length_a   1.000
_cell.length_b   1.000
_cell.length_c   1.000
_cell.angle_alpha   90.00
_cell.angle_beta   90.00
_cell.angle_gamma   90.00
#
_symmetry.space_group_name_H-M   'P 1'
#
loop_
_entity.id
_entity.type
_entity.pdbx_description
1 polymer ?
#
loop_
_entity_poly.entity_id
_entity_poly.type
_entity_poly.pdbx_seq_one_letter_code
_entity_poly.pdbx_strand_id
1 'polypeptide(L)'
;MDRRTFIFAGIAVALVIAAAAPFIASGNPDGLESAFFGIFGAKEIQGSDLDDHAAESAEEAVIGITGNEFSFASPFPDYSMEGLEKFGEAAAIIIGTLLVLGIAFGLTRVVAREG
;
A
#
# COMPACT_ATOMS: atom_id res chain seq x y z
N MET A 1 12.95 31.99 4.15
CA MET A 1 11.89 31.38 3.31
C MET A 1 10.57 31.55 4.02
N ASP A 2 9.55 32.03 3.33
CA ASP A 2 8.24 32.31 3.95
C ASP A 2 7.48 31.03 4.28
N ARG A 3 6.66 31.06 5.35
CA ARG A 3 5.88 29.90 5.82
C ARG A 3 5.02 29.30 4.72
N ARG A 4 4.39 30.14 3.89
CA ARG A 4 3.55 29.70 2.76
C ARG A 4 4.39 28.92 1.75
N THR A 5 5.55 29.45 1.39
CA THR A 5 6.49 28.81 0.47
C THR A 5 6.96 27.46 1.00
N PHE A 6 7.26 27.35 2.30
CA PHE A 6 7.62 26.08 2.92
C PHE A 6 6.49 25.05 2.84
N ILE A 7 5.26 25.44 3.14
CA ILE A 7 4.10 24.54 3.07
C ILE A 7 3.86 24.06 1.64
N PHE A 8 3.83 24.98 0.66
CA PHE A 8 3.62 24.62 -0.74
C PHE A 8 4.75 23.75 -1.30
N ALA A 9 6.00 24.02 -0.93
CA ALA A 9 7.12 23.18 -1.31
C ALA A 9 6.99 21.76 -0.70
N GLY A 10 6.61 21.65 0.56
CA GLY A 10 6.37 20.36 1.21
C GLY A 10 5.25 19.56 0.55
N ILE A 11 4.12 20.20 0.25
CA ILE A 11 3.00 19.56 -0.47
C ILE A 11 3.45 19.12 -1.86
N ALA A 12 4.18 19.96 -2.60
CA ALA A 12 4.68 19.60 -3.93
C ALA A 12 5.59 18.36 -3.88
N VAL A 13 6.53 18.31 -2.92
CA VAL A 13 7.40 17.15 -2.73
C VAL A 13 6.59 15.90 -2.38
N ALA A 14 5.62 16.01 -1.47
CA ALA A 14 4.76 14.89 -1.09
C ALA A 14 3.98 14.33 -2.30
N LEU A 15 3.44 15.20 -3.15
CA LEU A 15 2.73 14.79 -4.36
C LEU A 15 3.63 14.14 -5.41
N VAL A 16 4.88 14.62 -5.56
CA VAL A 16 5.87 13.99 -6.44
C VAL A 16 6.18 12.57 -5.95
N ILE A 17 6.40 12.39 -4.65
CA ILE A 17 6.65 11.06 -4.07
C ILE A 17 5.42 10.16 -4.25
N ALA A 18 4.22 10.67 -3.95
CA ALA A 18 2.97 9.94 -4.11
C ALA A 18 2.75 9.42 -5.55
N ALA A 19 3.06 10.25 -6.55
CA ALA A 19 2.94 9.87 -7.95
C ALA A 19 4.02 8.88 -8.40
N ALA A 20 5.25 9.02 -7.90
CA ALA A 20 6.37 8.19 -8.31
C ALA A 20 6.41 6.82 -7.61
N ALA A 21 5.87 6.72 -6.38
CA ALA A 21 6.02 5.54 -5.54
C ALA A 21 5.57 4.23 -6.22
N PRO A 22 4.40 4.12 -6.88
CA PRO A 22 3.97 2.87 -7.53
C PRO A 22 4.90 2.34 -8.62
N PHE A 23 5.64 3.24 -9.28
CA PHE A 23 6.53 2.88 -10.38
C PHE A 23 7.91 2.43 -9.90
N ILE A 24 8.27 2.79 -8.66
CA ILE A 24 9.56 2.45 -8.04
C ILE A 24 9.38 1.33 -7.02
N ALA A 25 8.16 1.16 -6.48
CA ALA A 25 7.83 0.10 -5.55
C ALA A 25 8.09 -1.27 -6.17
N SER A 26 8.71 -2.14 -5.38
CA SER A 26 8.93 -3.54 -5.75
C SER A 26 7.61 -4.29 -5.76
N GLY A 27 7.42 -5.17 -6.74
CA GLY A 27 6.31 -6.14 -6.75
C GLY A 27 6.56 -7.38 -5.88
N ASN A 28 7.56 -7.36 -4.99
CA ASN A 28 7.82 -8.45 -4.07
C ASN A 28 6.73 -8.51 -2.98
N PRO A 29 6.41 -9.72 -2.47
CA PRO A 29 5.42 -9.88 -1.40
C PRO A 29 5.82 -9.08 -0.16
N ASP A 30 4.82 -8.61 0.57
CA ASP A 30 5.03 -7.83 1.79
C ASP A 30 5.61 -8.69 2.93
N GLY A 31 5.86 -8.11 4.11
CA GLY A 31 6.45 -8.85 5.23
C GLY A 31 5.58 -10.00 5.75
N LEU A 32 4.25 -9.89 5.63
CA LEU A 32 3.32 -10.92 6.08
C LEU A 32 3.23 -12.04 5.05
N GLU A 33 3.09 -11.68 3.77
CA GLU A 33 3.11 -12.61 2.64
C GLU A 33 4.45 -13.32 2.52
N SER A 34 5.58 -12.62 2.69
CA SER A 34 6.90 -13.23 2.64
C SER A 34 7.12 -14.21 3.79
N ALA A 35 6.60 -13.93 4.99
CA ALA A 35 6.66 -14.87 6.11
C ALA A 35 5.77 -16.09 5.84
N PHE A 36 4.58 -15.87 5.29
CA PHE A 36 3.67 -16.92 4.86
C PHE A 36 4.32 -17.83 3.81
N PHE A 37 4.68 -17.29 2.65
CA PHE A 37 5.31 -18.05 1.56
C PHE A 37 6.64 -18.67 1.97
N GLY A 38 7.36 -18.04 2.90
CA GLY A 38 8.57 -18.57 3.50
C GLY A 38 8.37 -19.87 4.26
N ILE A 39 7.32 -19.95 5.09
CA ILE A 39 6.99 -21.15 5.87
C ILE A 39 6.58 -22.32 4.95
N PHE A 40 5.89 -22.02 3.85
CA PHE A 40 5.42 -23.02 2.90
C PHE A 40 6.42 -23.35 1.79
N GLY A 41 7.63 -22.79 1.85
CA GLY A 41 8.71 -23.09 0.90
C GLY A 41 8.50 -22.50 -0.50
N ALA A 42 7.51 -21.60 -0.66
CA ALA A 42 7.27 -20.87 -1.90
C ALA A 42 8.24 -19.69 -2.09
N LYS A 43 8.91 -19.28 -1.02
CA LYS A 43 9.90 -18.21 -1.01
C LYS A 43 11.03 -18.56 -0.07
N GLU A 44 12.26 -18.19 -0.38
CA GLU A 44 13.31 -18.19 0.65
C GLU A 44 13.04 -17.09 1.67
N ILE A 45 13.19 -17.38 2.97
CA ILE A 45 12.89 -16.46 4.08
C ILE A 45 13.60 -15.10 3.95
N GLN A 46 14.77 -15.07 3.32
CA GLN A 46 15.55 -13.86 3.07
C GLN A 46 15.75 -13.56 1.57
N GLY A 47 15.10 -14.32 0.69
CA GLY A 47 15.23 -14.18 -0.76
C GLY A 47 14.17 -13.26 -1.37
N SER A 48 14.49 -12.67 -2.52
CA SER A 48 13.54 -11.85 -3.29
C SER A 48 12.59 -12.69 -4.14
N ASP A 49 13.00 -13.91 -4.49
CA ASP A 49 12.36 -14.68 -5.55
C ASP A 49 11.21 -15.51 -4.98
N LEU A 50 10.04 -15.37 -5.60
CA LEU A 50 8.84 -16.15 -5.29
C LEU A 50 8.68 -17.22 -6.38
N ASP A 51 8.43 -18.45 -5.97
CA ASP A 51 7.98 -19.51 -6.86
C ASP A 51 6.45 -19.48 -6.92
N ASP A 52 5.91 -18.94 -8.01
CA ASP A 52 4.46 -18.74 -8.19
C ASP A 52 3.67 -20.05 -8.11
N HIS A 53 4.25 -21.17 -8.58
CA HIS A 53 3.58 -22.48 -8.51
C HIS A 53 3.54 -23.02 -7.08
N ALA A 54 4.61 -22.82 -6.32
CA ALA A 54 4.64 -23.16 -4.91
C ALA A 54 3.77 -22.22 -4.07
N ALA A 55 3.62 -20.95 -4.46
CA ALA A 55 2.78 -19.97 -3.78
C ALA A 55 1.28 -20.34 -3.86
N GLU A 56 0.78 -20.72 -5.04
CA GLU A 56 -0.58 -21.22 -5.21
C GLU A 56 -0.84 -22.48 -4.35
N SER A 57 0.14 -23.39 -4.33
CA SER A 57 0.09 -24.60 -3.52
C SER A 57 0.09 -24.33 -2.01
N ALA A 58 0.76 -23.25 -1.56
CA ALA A 58 0.81 -22.84 -0.17
C ALA A 58 -0.54 -22.37 0.35
N GLU A 59 -1.27 -21.60 -0.46
CA GLU A 59 -2.61 -21.12 -0.13
C GLU A 59 -3.60 -22.28 -0.01
N GLU A 60 -3.58 -23.22 -0.95
CA GLU A 60 -4.42 -24.44 -0.89
C GLU A 60 -4.11 -25.28 0.35
N ALA A 61 -2.81 -25.46 0.69
CA ALA A 61 -2.40 -26.21 1.86
C ALA A 61 -2.92 -25.60 3.17
N VAL A 62 -2.95 -24.28 3.28
CA VAL A 62 -3.43 -23.58 4.48
C VAL A 62 -4.92 -23.77 4.67
N ILE A 63 -5.69 -23.67 3.59
CA ILE A 63 -7.13 -23.96 3.61
C ILE A 63 -7.35 -25.42 4.04
N GLY A 64 -6.58 -26.36 3.50
CA GLY A 64 -6.64 -27.78 3.86
C GLY A 64 -6.28 -28.10 5.32
N ILE A 65 -5.32 -27.39 5.91
CA ILE A 65 -4.89 -27.58 7.31
C ILE A 65 -5.87 -26.94 8.30
N THR A 66 -6.30 -25.72 7.99
CA THR A 66 -7.08 -24.89 8.93
C THR A 66 -8.58 -25.10 8.80
N GLY A 67 -9.06 -25.60 7.64
CA GLY A 67 -10.47 -25.59 7.27
C GLY A 67 -11.06 -24.18 7.15
N ASN A 68 -10.22 -23.14 7.13
CA ASN A 68 -10.64 -21.75 7.10
C ASN A 68 -10.69 -21.23 5.66
N GLU A 69 -11.87 -21.27 5.07
CA GLU A 69 -12.16 -20.67 3.76
C GLU A 69 -12.42 -19.15 3.86
N PHE A 70 -12.36 -18.58 5.06
CA PHE A 70 -12.56 -17.13 5.24
C PHE A 70 -11.42 -16.37 4.58
N SER A 71 -11.72 -15.79 3.43
CA SER A 71 -10.92 -14.74 2.79
C SER A 71 -11.67 -13.41 2.88
N PHE A 72 -10.97 -12.37 3.30
CA PHE A 72 -11.47 -11.00 3.22
C PHE A 72 -10.64 -10.26 2.18
N ALA A 73 -11.20 -10.11 0.98
CA ALA A 73 -10.55 -9.34 -0.07
C ALA A 73 -10.57 -7.85 0.28
N SER A 74 -9.40 -7.21 0.27
CA SER A 74 -9.30 -5.75 0.35
C SER A 74 -10.12 -5.13 -0.79
N PRO A 75 -10.86 -4.02 -0.56
CA PRO A 75 -11.56 -3.30 -1.63
C PRO A 75 -10.63 -2.82 -2.75
N PHE A 76 -9.36 -2.57 -2.42
CA PHE A 76 -8.30 -2.15 -3.34
C PHE A 76 -7.00 -2.89 -2.96
N PRO A 77 -6.82 -4.16 -3.39
CA PRO A 77 -5.59 -4.90 -3.15
C PRO A 77 -4.44 -4.19 -3.85
N ASP A 78 -3.34 -3.95 -3.14
CA ASP A 78 -2.17 -3.20 -3.60
C ASP A 78 -2.47 -1.82 -4.22
N TYR A 79 -3.58 -1.19 -3.81
CA TYR A 79 -4.08 0.07 -4.41
C TYR A 79 -4.46 -0.05 -5.90
N SER A 80 -4.57 -1.28 -6.42
CA SER A 80 -4.93 -1.55 -7.81
C SER A 80 -6.38 -1.18 -8.10
N MET A 81 -6.62 -0.70 -9.32
CA MET A 81 -7.96 -0.40 -9.84
C MET A 81 -8.14 -1.05 -11.20
N GLU A 82 -9.29 -1.69 -11.39
CA GLU A 82 -9.62 -2.40 -12.63
C GLU A 82 -9.53 -1.46 -13.84
N GLY A 83 -8.77 -1.87 -14.86
CA GLY A 83 -8.60 -1.12 -16.12
C GLY A 83 -7.68 0.10 -16.06
N LEU A 84 -7.05 0.41 -14.92
CA LEU A 84 -6.16 1.58 -14.77
C LEU A 84 -4.69 1.23 -14.49
N GLU A 85 -4.36 -0.05 -14.31
CA GLU A 85 -2.99 -0.54 -14.05
C GLU A 85 -2.24 0.35 -13.03
N LYS A 86 -0.95 0.62 -13.26
CA LYS A 86 -0.10 1.46 -12.40
C LYS A 86 -0.58 2.92 -12.28
N PHE A 87 -1.37 3.42 -13.22
CA PHE A 87 -1.97 4.75 -13.10
C PHE A 87 -3.07 4.79 -12.03
N GLY A 88 -3.79 3.68 -11.84
CA GLY A 88 -4.78 3.51 -10.77
C GLY A 88 -4.14 3.57 -9.39
N GLU A 89 -3.05 2.85 -9.19
CA GLU A 89 -2.26 2.87 -7.94
C GLU A 89 -1.77 4.29 -7.62
N ALA A 90 -1.21 4.99 -8.61
CA ALA A 90 -0.74 6.37 -8.44
C ALA A 90 -1.90 7.32 -8.08
N ALA A 91 -3.05 7.18 -8.74
CA ALA A 91 -4.23 7.98 -8.42
C ALA A 91 -4.72 7.72 -6.99
N ALA A 92 -4.79 6.44 -6.56
CA ALA A 92 -5.17 6.07 -5.19
C ALA A 92 -4.27 6.74 -4.16
N ILE A 93 -2.94 6.67 -4.34
CA ILE A 93 -1.99 7.24 -3.39
C ILE A 93 -2.06 8.78 -3.36
N ILE A 94 -2.20 9.43 -4.52
CA ILE A 94 -2.34 10.88 -4.61
C ILE A 94 -3.63 11.34 -3.89
N ILE A 95 -4.76 10.70 -4.19
CA ILE A 95 -6.06 11.04 -3.61
C ILE A 95 -6.02 10.81 -2.09
N GLY A 96 -5.49 9.67 -1.64
CA GLY A 96 -5.31 9.37 -0.23
C GLY A 96 -4.44 10.42 0.48
N THR A 97 -3.33 10.83 -0.14
CA THR A 97 -2.44 11.87 0.40
C THR A 97 -3.17 13.21 0.56
N LEU A 98 -3.90 13.64 -0.47
CA LEU A 98 -4.69 14.88 -0.42
C LEU A 98 -5.79 14.83 0.64
N LEU A 99 -6.45 13.67 0.78
CA LEU A 99 -7.49 13.44 1.79
C LEU A 99 -6.91 13.55 3.20
N VAL A 100 -5.79 12.91 3.48
CA VAL A 100 -5.12 12.99 4.80
C VAL A 100 -4.68 14.42 5.10
N LEU A 101 -4.08 15.13 4.14
CA LEU A 101 -3.70 16.54 4.31
C LEU A 101 -4.92 17.42 4.59
N GLY A 102 -6.02 17.20 3.87
CA GLY A 102 -7.28 17.91 4.07
C GLY A 102 -7.88 17.67 5.45
N ILE A 103 -7.92 16.42 5.91
CA ILE A 103 -8.40 16.05 7.24
C ILE A 103 -7.51 16.66 8.32
N ALA A 104 -6.19 16.51 8.24
CA ALA A 104 -5.26 17.06 9.22
C ALA A 104 -5.39 18.58 9.33
N PHE A 105 -5.49 19.29 8.20
CA PHE A 105 -5.73 20.72 8.17
C PHE A 105 -7.08 21.10 8.77
N GLY A 106 -8.15 20.37 8.40
CA GLY A 106 -9.49 20.57 8.91
C GLY A 106 -9.58 20.41 10.42
N LEU A 107 -9.06 19.30 10.95
CA LEU A 107 -9.01 19.01 12.39
C LEU A 107 -8.22 20.08 13.15
N THR A 108 -7.03 20.42 12.66
CA THR A 108 -6.20 21.48 13.28
C THR A 108 -6.97 22.80 13.33
N ARG A 109 -7.71 23.14 12.27
CA ARG A 109 -8.50 24.37 12.22
C ARG A 109 -9.70 24.34 13.16
N VAL A 110 -10.35 23.20 13.35
CA VAL A 110 -11.47 23.08 14.30
C VAL A 110 -10.96 23.23 15.74
N VAL A 111 -9.90 22.51 16.10
CA VAL A 111 -9.30 22.58 17.45
C VAL A 111 -8.77 23.98 17.75
N ALA A 112 -8.12 24.64 16.78
CA ALA A 112 -7.58 25.98 16.95
C ALA A 112 -8.65 27.10 17.02
N ARG A 113 -9.94 26.78 16.83
CA ARG A 113 -11.05 27.75 16.96
C ARG A 113 -11.66 27.79 18.35
N GLU A 114 -11.31 26.85 19.24
CA GLU A 114 -11.84 26.76 20.61
C GLU A 114 -10.92 27.40 21.67
N GLY A 115 -10.07 28.35 21.28
CA GLY A 115 -9.31 29.21 22.20
C GLY A 115 -9.39 30.67 21.77
#